data_AF-A0A176S0L2-F1
#
_entry.id   AF-A0A176S0L2-F1
#
_cell.length_a   1.000
_cell.length_b   1.000
_cell.length_c   1.000
_cell.angle_alpha   90.00
_cell.angle_beta   90.00
_cell.angle_gamma   90.00
#
_symmetry.space_group_name_H-M   'P 1'
#
loop_
_entity.id
_entity.type
_entity.pdbx_description
1 polymer ?
#
loop_
_entity_poly.entity_id
_entity_poly.type
_entity_poly.pdbx_seq_one_letter_code
_entity_poly.pdbx_strand_id
1 'polypeptide(L)'
;APFIEAVFDTIPDETKRIPFSIADRSLRGKSALIDTFFSILELSKCRFSVSEVLAVLEDEAVQRRFGLNEQDLDLILHWIDKTGIRWGMDKSDRERQNLPAFEENTWRAGLNRLLLGYALPKSSQSFLFQGILPFDEIEGSDTLVLGKFITFIENLFNCVQSLDMSQSLTDWATFLMGVLEGFFSPDENSEAEAQEIRRVLNSLVENSNRAEFKEQVSREVMLAYLGHYLENEPLPSNFLTGYMSFCAMLPMRSI
;
A
#
# COMPACT_ATOMS: atom_id res chain seq x y z
N ALA A 1 5.06 -20.48 5.30
CA ALA A 1 4.63 -21.76 5.93
C ALA A 1 5.18 -21.76 7.34
N PRO A 2 4.41 -21.16 8.26
CA PRO A 2 4.91 -20.74 9.57
C PRO A 2 5.40 -21.92 10.42
N PHE A 3 4.80 -23.10 10.26
CA PHE A 3 5.20 -24.31 11.00
C PHE A 3 6.58 -24.86 10.60
N ILE A 4 7.02 -24.63 9.36
CA ILE A 4 8.35 -25.11 8.90
C ILE A 4 9.42 -24.19 9.47
N GLU A 5 9.23 -22.87 9.33
CA GLU A 5 10.15 -21.86 9.90
C GLU A 5 10.24 -22.00 11.43
N ALA A 6 9.11 -22.17 12.12
CA ALA A 6 9.10 -22.30 13.58
C ALA A 6 9.84 -23.53 14.13
N VAL A 7 10.06 -24.59 13.33
CA VAL A 7 10.74 -25.82 13.75
C VAL A 7 12.21 -25.84 13.32
N PHE A 8 12.51 -25.36 12.11
CA PHE A 8 13.85 -25.44 11.53
C PHE A 8 14.70 -24.19 11.79
N ASP A 9 14.08 -23.06 12.14
CA ASP A 9 14.75 -21.77 12.33
C ASP A 9 15.01 -21.41 13.81
N THR A 10 14.42 -22.17 14.74
CA THR A 10 14.47 -21.91 16.20
C THR A 10 15.57 -22.65 16.95
N ILE A 11 16.40 -23.45 16.27
CA ILE A 11 17.49 -24.22 16.90
C ILE A 11 18.73 -23.33 17.10
N PRO A 12 19.14 -23.00 18.34
CA PRO A 12 20.25 -22.07 18.59
C PRO A 12 21.64 -22.66 18.31
N ASP A 13 21.75 -23.98 18.29
CA ASP A 13 22.99 -24.71 18.04
C ASP A 13 23.18 -24.91 16.53
N GLU A 14 24.07 -24.14 15.90
CA GLU A 14 24.35 -24.20 14.47
C GLU A 14 24.74 -25.61 13.99
N THR A 15 25.32 -26.43 14.87
CA THR A 15 25.72 -27.81 14.51
C THR A 15 24.55 -28.77 14.37
N LYS A 16 23.36 -28.40 14.88
CA LYS A 16 22.11 -29.17 14.79
C LYS A 16 21.12 -28.58 13.80
N ARG A 17 21.45 -27.44 13.18
CA ARG A 17 20.57 -26.76 12.24
C ARG A 17 20.64 -27.47 10.90
N ILE A 18 19.48 -27.94 10.43
CA ILE A 18 19.36 -28.51 9.09
C ILE A 18 19.03 -27.35 8.15
N PRO A 19 19.94 -26.97 7.24
CA PRO A 19 19.64 -25.93 6.27
C PRO A 19 18.51 -26.39 5.36
N PHE A 20 17.53 -25.51 5.16
CA PHE A 20 16.33 -25.78 4.38
C PHE A 20 16.00 -24.62 3.46
N SER A 21 15.23 -24.91 2.43
CA SER A 21 14.66 -23.95 1.49
C SER A 21 13.18 -24.28 1.31
N ILE A 22 12.32 -23.27 1.16
CA ILE A 22 10.92 -23.50 0.75
C ILE A 22 10.67 -22.91 -0.63
N ALA A 23 10.22 -23.77 -1.54
CA ALA A 23 9.88 -23.51 -2.92
C ALA A 23 8.35 -23.43 -3.15
N ASP A 24 7.95 -22.94 -4.33
CA ASP A 24 6.56 -22.96 -4.84
C ASP A 24 5.54 -22.21 -3.98
N ARG A 25 5.92 -21.04 -3.45
CA ARG A 25 5.03 -20.19 -2.69
C ARG A 25 4.54 -19.03 -3.56
N SER A 26 3.24 -18.71 -3.46
CA SER A 26 2.67 -17.48 -4.01
C SER A 26 3.32 -16.24 -3.38
N LEU A 27 3.45 -15.16 -4.15
CA LEU A 27 4.02 -13.89 -3.65
C LEU A 27 3.03 -13.17 -2.71
N ARG A 28 1.74 -13.25 -3.03
CA ARG A 28 0.65 -12.73 -2.21
C ARG A 28 0.55 -13.50 -0.88
N GLY A 29 0.49 -12.78 0.24
CA GLY A 29 0.45 -13.32 1.61
C GLY A 29 1.83 -13.60 2.24
N LYS A 30 2.92 -13.21 1.58
CA LYS A 30 4.30 -13.35 2.12
C LYS A 30 5.15 -12.10 1.94
N SER A 31 4.89 -11.34 0.89
CA SER A 31 5.52 -10.05 0.67
C SER A 31 4.60 -8.96 1.19
N ALA A 32 5.01 -8.31 2.28
CA ALA A 32 4.33 -7.12 2.80
C ALA A 32 4.16 -6.07 1.68
N LEU A 33 5.22 -5.82 0.90
CA LEU A 33 5.20 -4.86 -0.20
C LEU A 33 4.12 -5.17 -1.24
N ILE A 34 4.00 -6.42 -1.69
CA ILE A 34 2.99 -6.80 -2.69
C ILE A 34 1.58 -6.71 -2.10
N ASP A 35 1.39 -7.18 -0.87
CA ASP A 35 0.08 -7.11 -0.20
C ASP A 35 -0.34 -5.65 0.03
N THR A 36 0.59 -4.77 0.40
CA THR A 36 0.40 -3.33 0.52
C THR A 36 0.11 -2.68 -0.83
N PHE A 37 0.81 -3.08 -1.88
CA PHE A 37 0.56 -2.57 -3.24
C PHE A 37 -0.88 -2.87 -3.66
N PHE A 38 -1.36 -4.11 -3.48
CA PHE A 38 -2.77 -4.44 -3.73
C PHE A 38 -3.73 -3.66 -2.82
N SER A 39 -3.39 -3.51 -1.54
CA SER A 39 -4.20 -2.75 -0.59
C SER A 39 -4.43 -1.31 -1.08
N ILE A 40 -3.40 -0.64 -1.59
CA ILE A 40 -3.51 0.70 -2.20
C ILE A 40 -4.49 0.68 -3.38
N LEU A 41 -4.38 -0.30 -4.27
CA LEU A 41 -5.24 -0.37 -5.46
C LEU A 41 -6.70 -0.74 -5.14
N GLU A 42 -6.95 -1.30 -3.96
CA GLU A 42 -8.28 -1.71 -3.49
C GLU A 42 -8.95 -0.68 -2.56
N LEU A 43 -8.25 0.38 -2.15
CA LEU A 43 -8.77 1.44 -1.27
C LEU A 43 -10.11 2.05 -1.74
N SER A 44 -10.30 2.15 -3.05
CA SER A 44 -11.52 2.68 -3.67
C SER A 44 -12.76 1.83 -3.35
N LYS A 45 -12.60 0.51 -3.21
CA LYS A 45 -13.70 -0.42 -2.92
C LYS A 45 -14.17 -0.29 -1.48
N CYS A 46 -13.29 0.10 -0.58
CA CYS A 46 -13.54 0.03 0.85
C CYS A 46 -13.88 1.36 1.52
N ARG A 47 -14.22 2.37 0.71
CA ARG A 47 -14.57 3.72 1.18
C ARG A 47 -13.43 4.43 1.91
N PHE A 48 -12.18 4.02 1.67
CA PHE A 48 -11.00 4.71 2.17
C PHE A 48 -11.05 4.86 3.71
N SER A 49 -11.24 3.74 4.42
CA SER A 49 -11.37 3.74 5.88
C SER A 49 -10.04 4.01 6.58
N VAL A 50 -10.08 4.46 7.83
CA VAL A 50 -8.88 4.65 8.67
C VAL A 50 -8.04 3.38 8.73
N SER A 51 -8.66 2.23 8.98
CA SER A 51 -7.94 0.96 9.13
C SER A 51 -7.17 0.57 7.87
N GLU A 52 -7.70 0.84 6.68
CA GLU A 52 -7.06 0.46 5.42
C GLU A 52 -5.92 1.38 5.04
N VAL A 53 -6.10 2.69 5.26
CA VAL A 53 -5.04 3.66 5.04
C VAL A 53 -3.89 3.43 6.01
N LEU A 54 -4.19 3.08 7.27
CA LEU A 54 -3.18 2.71 8.26
C LEU A 54 -2.47 1.41 7.88
N ALA A 55 -3.18 0.39 7.41
CA ALA A 55 -2.55 -0.84 6.92
C ALA A 55 -1.52 -0.57 5.80
N VAL A 56 -1.78 0.41 4.93
CA VAL A 56 -0.80 0.85 3.92
C VAL A 56 0.39 1.55 4.58
N LEU A 57 0.14 2.41 5.57
CA LEU A 57 1.17 3.18 6.25
C LEU A 57 2.06 2.31 7.17
N GLU A 58 1.57 1.16 7.63
CA GLU A 58 2.31 0.20 8.45
C GLU A 58 3.43 -0.51 7.69
N ASP A 59 3.41 -0.51 6.35
CA ASP A 59 4.47 -1.10 5.54
C ASP A 59 5.78 -0.30 5.62
N GLU A 60 6.89 -0.98 5.95
CA GLU A 60 8.19 -0.32 6.13
C GLU A 60 8.72 0.36 4.87
N ALA A 61 8.44 -0.19 3.68
CA ALA A 61 8.87 0.43 2.42
C ALA A 61 8.06 1.69 2.12
N VAL A 62 6.80 1.75 2.56
CA VAL A 62 5.98 2.96 2.54
C VAL A 62 6.51 3.99 3.54
N GLN A 63 6.74 3.60 4.80
CA GLN A 63 7.28 4.51 5.81
C GLN A 63 8.59 5.15 5.34
N ARG A 64 9.52 4.35 4.78
CA ARG A 64 10.78 4.85 4.21
C ARG A 64 10.55 5.83 3.06
N ARG A 65 9.59 5.57 2.18
CA ARG A 65 9.27 6.48 1.06
C ARG A 65 8.82 7.85 1.55
N PHE A 66 8.03 7.91 2.61
CA PHE A 66 7.53 9.17 3.17
C PHE A 66 8.43 9.70 4.31
N GLY A 67 9.53 9.01 4.61
CA GLY A 67 10.46 9.37 5.68
C GLY A 67 9.83 9.32 7.07
N LEU A 68 8.85 8.45 7.29
CA LEU A 68 8.16 8.24 8.55
C LEU A 68 8.86 7.13 9.35
N ASN A 69 8.74 7.19 10.67
CA ASN A 69 9.20 6.16 11.61
C ASN A 69 8.05 5.71 12.53
N GLU A 70 8.26 4.70 13.36
CA GLU A 70 7.23 4.17 14.27
C GLU A 70 6.63 5.23 15.23
N GLN A 71 7.44 6.16 15.76
CA GLN A 71 6.94 7.22 16.65
C GLN A 71 6.05 8.22 15.90
N ASP A 72 6.37 8.45 14.62
CA ASP A 72 5.53 9.30 13.76
C ASP A 72 4.15 8.65 13.55
N LEU A 73 4.05 7.31 13.53
CA LEU A 73 2.77 6.61 13.40
C LEU A 73 1.87 6.80 14.62
N ASP A 74 2.43 6.69 15.83
CA ASP A 74 1.67 6.92 17.06
C ASP A 74 1.07 8.34 17.10
N LEU A 75 1.83 9.33 16.64
CA LEU A 75 1.39 10.71 16.52
C LEU A 75 0.28 10.86 15.46
N ILE A 76 0.43 10.21 14.30
CA ILE A 76 -0.59 10.18 13.24
C ILE A 76 -1.89 9.54 13.75
N LEU A 77 -1.80 8.42 14.48
CA LEU A 77 -2.96 7.75 15.08
C LEU A 77 -3.70 8.66 16.07
N HIS A 78 -2.95 9.36 16.91
CA HIS A 78 -3.51 10.36 17.82
C HIS A 78 -4.24 11.47 17.05
N TRP A 79 -3.64 12.02 16.00
CA TRP A 79 -4.29 13.03 15.17
C TRP A 79 -5.56 12.52 14.49
N ILE A 80 -5.55 11.31 13.94
CA ILE A 80 -6.71 10.69 13.31
C ILE A 80 -7.87 10.59 14.31
N ASP A 81 -7.61 10.12 15.52
CA ASP A 81 -8.63 10.01 16.57
C ASP A 81 -9.15 11.39 17.00
N LYS A 82 -8.26 12.34 17.29
CA LYS A 82 -8.62 13.68 17.77
C LYS A 82 -9.35 14.54 16.75
N THR A 83 -9.02 14.37 15.47
CA THR A 83 -9.69 15.10 14.39
C THR A 83 -10.98 14.44 13.93
N GLY A 84 -11.27 13.23 14.43
CA GLY A 84 -12.49 12.49 14.15
C GLY A 84 -12.53 11.88 12.75
N ILE A 85 -11.38 11.66 12.10
CA ILE A 85 -11.33 10.99 10.79
C ILE A 85 -11.84 9.55 10.95
N ARG A 86 -12.70 9.08 10.05
CA ARG A 86 -13.23 7.71 10.06
C ARG A 86 -13.16 7.03 8.70
N TRP A 87 -13.68 7.67 7.66
CA TRP A 87 -13.70 7.13 6.29
C TRP A 87 -14.15 8.18 5.26
N GLY A 88 -13.83 7.89 4.00
CA GLY A 88 -14.21 8.71 2.84
C GLY A 88 -13.25 9.87 2.63
N MET A 89 -12.88 10.11 1.38
CA MET A 89 -11.91 11.16 1.05
C MET A 89 -12.48 12.54 1.35
N ASP A 90 -13.66 12.81 0.80
CA ASP A 90 -14.37 14.08 0.92
C ASP A 90 -15.88 13.89 0.68
N LYS A 91 -16.60 15.01 0.67
CA LYS A 91 -18.04 15.08 0.36
C LYS A 91 -18.36 14.52 -1.04
N SER A 92 -17.57 14.87 -2.05
CA SER A 92 -17.80 14.48 -3.44
C SER A 92 -17.68 12.96 -3.61
N ASP A 93 -16.76 12.32 -2.88
CA ASP A 93 -16.60 10.88 -2.85
C ASP A 93 -17.82 10.16 -2.30
N ARG A 94 -18.44 10.71 -1.25
CA ARG A 94 -19.70 10.18 -0.70
C ARG A 94 -20.85 10.31 -1.69
N GLU A 95 -20.95 11.44 -2.39
CA GLU A 95 -21.95 11.64 -3.45
C GLU A 95 -21.79 10.60 -4.57
N ARG A 96 -20.56 10.33 -5.03
CA ARG A 96 -20.27 9.28 -6.02
C ARG A 96 -20.73 7.89 -5.57
N GLN A 97 -20.69 7.62 -4.27
CA GLN A 97 -21.15 6.37 -3.67
C GLN A 97 -22.66 6.34 -3.37
N ASN A 98 -23.42 7.36 -3.81
CA ASN A 98 -24.85 7.53 -3.51
C ASN A 98 -25.15 7.63 -2.00
N LEU A 99 -24.22 8.22 -1.24
CA LEU A 99 -24.38 8.48 0.19
C LEU A 99 -24.66 9.97 0.44
N PRO A 100 -25.26 10.32 1.60
CA PRO A 100 -25.46 11.71 1.97
C PRO A 100 -24.14 12.51 2.02
N ALA A 101 -24.18 13.71 1.45
CA ALA A 101 -23.03 14.53 1.14
C ALA A 101 -22.54 15.38 2.34
N PHE A 102 -22.23 14.70 3.44
CA PHE A 102 -21.68 15.30 4.65
C PHE A 102 -20.15 15.28 4.60
N GLU A 103 -19.49 16.34 5.07
CA GLU A 103 -18.02 16.45 5.08
C GLU A 103 -17.42 15.88 6.38
N GLU A 104 -18.23 15.75 7.42
CA GLU A 104 -17.82 15.31 8.74
C GLU A 104 -17.24 13.89 8.72
N ASN A 105 -16.19 13.68 9.51
CA ASN A 105 -15.46 12.43 9.65
C ASN A 105 -14.77 11.92 8.37
N THR A 106 -14.64 12.77 7.35
CA THR A 106 -13.80 12.48 6.16
C THR A 106 -12.34 12.80 6.42
N TRP A 107 -11.46 12.25 5.59
CA TRP A 107 -10.04 12.59 5.61
C TRP A 107 -9.80 14.07 5.33
N ARG A 108 -10.44 14.64 4.30
CA ARG A 108 -10.30 16.07 3.96
C ARG A 108 -10.70 16.97 5.14
N ALA A 109 -11.79 16.65 5.83
CA ALA A 109 -12.21 17.41 7.02
C ALA A 109 -11.17 17.38 8.15
N GLY A 110 -10.64 16.19 8.48
CA GLY A 110 -9.63 16.07 9.53
C GLY A 110 -8.30 16.73 9.16
N LEU A 111 -7.83 16.55 7.93
CA LEU A 111 -6.62 17.22 7.42
C LEU A 111 -6.77 18.74 7.45
N ASN A 112 -7.94 19.28 7.08
CA ASN A 112 -8.21 20.72 7.18
C ASN A 112 -8.11 21.22 8.62
N ARG A 113 -8.58 20.44 9.61
CA ARG A 113 -8.43 20.79 11.03
C ARG A 113 -6.98 20.82 11.48
N LEU A 114 -6.17 19.85 11.05
CA LEU A 114 -4.73 19.81 11.35
C LEU A 114 -4.00 20.99 10.70
N LEU A 115 -4.25 21.25 9.41
CA LEU A 115 -3.64 22.35 8.68
C LEU A 115 -4.00 23.72 9.26
N LEU A 116 -5.26 23.93 9.64
CA LEU A 116 -5.69 25.15 10.32
C LEU A 116 -5.06 25.28 11.70
N GLY A 117 -4.92 24.16 12.41
CA GLY A 117 -4.21 24.06 13.68
C GLY A 117 -2.77 24.56 13.61
N TYR A 118 -2.08 24.14 12.56
CA TYR A 118 -0.72 24.58 12.26
C TYR A 118 -0.65 26.05 11.82
N ALA A 119 -1.59 26.50 10.97
CA ALA A 119 -1.53 27.83 10.37
C ALA A 119 -1.99 28.96 11.29
N LEU A 120 -2.89 28.68 12.24
CA LEU A 120 -3.49 29.70 13.11
C LEU A 120 -2.74 29.85 14.44
N PRO A 121 -2.67 31.07 15.00
CA PRO A 121 -2.09 31.28 16.33
C PRO A 121 -2.85 30.52 17.41
N LYS A 122 -2.16 30.13 18.49
CA LYS A 122 -2.79 29.43 19.62
C LYS A 122 -3.97 30.19 20.26
N SER A 123 -3.97 31.52 20.18
CA SER A 123 -5.10 32.34 20.65
C SER A 123 -6.40 32.14 19.86
N SER A 124 -6.34 31.55 18.66
CA SER A 124 -7.49 31.31 17.78
C SER A 124 -8.12 29.92 17.96
N GLN A 125 -7.61 29.10 18.88
CA GLN A 125 -8.00 27.70 19.08
C GLN A 125 -9.44 27.51 19.58
N SER A 126 -10.04 28.55 20.19
CA SER A 126 -11.43 28.54 20.64
C SER A 126 -12.43 29.06 19.60
N PHE A 127 -11.97 29.47 18.42
CA PHE A 127 -12.81 30.05 17.39
C PHE A 127 -12.86 29.16 16.15
N LEU A 128 -14.04 29.06 15.56
CA LEU A 128 -14.21 28.41 14.27
C LEU A 128 -13.64 29.31 13.17
N PHE A 129 -12.81 28.74 12.32
CA PHE A 129 -12.39 29.36 11.07
C PHE A 129 -13.18 28.74 9.92
N GLN A 130 -14.03 29.55 9.27
CA GLN A 130 -14.96 29.06 8.22
C GLN A 130 -15.78 27.83 8.63
N GLY A 131 -16.20 27.76 9.90
CA GLY A 131 -16.97 26.63 10.44
C GLY A 131 -16.13 25.41 10.86
N ILE A 132 -14.81 25.47 10.70
CA ILE A 132 -13.88 24.39 11.08
C ILE A 132 -13.17 24.77 12.39
N LEU A 133 -13.14 23.85 13.35
CA LEU A 133 -12.39 24.01 14.60
C LEU A 133 -10.93 23.54 14.40
N PRO A 134 -9.93 24.42 14.52
CA PRO A 134 -8.51 24.05 14.39
C PRO A 134 -8.09 23.02 15.45
N PHE A 135 -7.17 22.11 15.10
CA PHE A 135 -6.58 21.18 16.07
C PHE A 135 -5.28 21.75 16.64
N ASP A 136 -5.21 21.91 17.95
CA ASP A 136 -4.22 22.76 18.62
C ASP A 136 -2.94 22.07 19.09
N GLU A 137 -2.89 20.75 19.04
CA GLU A 137 -1.76 19.95 19.54
C GLU A 137 -0.75 19.64 18.42
N ILE A 138 -0.33 20.66 17.65
CA ILE A 138 0.71 20.53 16.63
C ILE A 138 1.82 21.53 16.94
N GLU A 139 2.96 21.05 17.45
CA GLU A 139 4.06 21.90 17.90
C GLU A 139 5.43 21.42 17.43
N GLY A 140 6.36 22.35 17.21
CA GLY A 140 7.77 22.02 16.97
C GLY A 140 8.01 21.02 15.83
N SER A 141 8.64 19.88 16.16
CA SER A 141 9.02 18.81 15.23
C SER A 141 7.83 18.10 14.57
N ASP A 142 6.66 18.16 15.21
CA ASP A 142 5.45 17.47 14.75
C ASP A 142 4.96 18.04 13.40
N THR A 143 5.30 19.29 13.13
CA THR A 143 4.98 19.96 11.86
C THR A 143 5.59 19.26 10.64
N LEU A 144 6.78 18.67 10.79
CA LEU A 144 7.40 17.89 9.73
C LEU A 144 6.66 16.57 9.49
N VAL A 145 6.23 15.91 10.57
CA VAL A 145 5.42 14.68 10.50
C VAL A 145 4.08 14.97 9.82
N LEU A 146 3.43 16.09 10.16
CA LEU A 146 2.20 16.52 9.52
C LEU A 146 2.38 16.70 8.00
N GLY A 147 3.46 17.34 7.57
CA GLY A 147 3.75 17.51 6.14
C GLY A 147 3.93 16.19 5.40
N LYS A 148 4.66 15.24 5.99
CA LYS A 148 4.84 13.89 5.44
C LYS A 148 3.51 13.14 5.35
N PHE A 149 2.72 13.18 6.42
CA PHE A 149 1.41 12.54 6.49
C PHE A 149 0.42 13.11 5.46
N ILE A 150 0.35 14.43 5.31
CA ILE A 150 -0.48 15.06 4.28
C ILE A 150 -0.03 14.62 2.88
N THR A 151 1.28 14.62 2.62
CA THR A 151 1.84 14.17 1.33
C THR A 151 1.43 12.73 1.03
N PHE A 152 1.50 11.85 2.03
CA PHE A 152 1.04 10.46 1.91
C PHE A 152 -0.45 10.37 1.55
N ILE A 153 -1.33 11.07 2.27
CA ILE A 153 -2.77 11.03 2.01
C ILE A 153 -3.13 11.64 0.65
N GLU A 154 -2.52 12.77 0.26
CA GLU A 154 -2.77 13.36 -1.07
C GLU A 154 -2.33 12.44 -2.20
N ASN A 155 -1.19 11.75 -2.04
CA ASN A 155 -0.76 10.75 -3.01
C ASN A 155 -1.80 9.62 -3.14
N LEU A 156 -2.35 9.13 -2.03
CA LEU A 156 -3.39 8.10 -2.06
C LEU A 156 -4.69 8.60 -2.73
N PHE A 157 -5.10 9.84 -2.46
CA PHE A 157 -6.26 10.43 -3.14
C PHE A 157 -6.07 10.49 -4.65
N ASN A 158 -4.90 10.97 -5.10
CA ASN A 158 -4.57 11.02 -6.52
C ASN A 158 -4.58 9.62 -7.15
N CYS A 159 -3.97 8.64 -6.47
CA CYS A 159 -3.96 7.25 -6.91
C CYS A 159 -5.39 6.71 -7.10
N VAL A 160 -6.26 6.89 -6.10
CA VAL A 160 -7.62 6.37 -6.18
C VAL A 160 -8.45 7.06 -7.26
N GLN A 161 -8.33 8.38 -7.41
CA GLN A 161 -9.03 9.09 -8.47
C GLN A 161 -8.60 8.63 -9.87
N SER A 162 -7.30 8.34 -10.06
CA SER A 162 -6.79 7.79 -11.32
C SER A 162 -7.25 6.34 -11.58
N LEU A 163 -7.47 5.55 -10.54
CA LEU A 163 -7.94 4.15 -10.67
C LEU A 163 -9.34 4.03 -11.28
N ASP A 164 -10.19 5.05 -11.15
CA ASP A 164 -11.56 5.00 -11.67
C ASP A 164 -11.64 5.20 -13.20
N MET A 165 -10.54 5.60 -13.83
CA MET A 165 -10.47 5.83 -15.27
C MET A 165 -10.08 4.54 -16.00
N SER A 166 -10.90 4.10 -16.95
CA SER A 166 -10.50 3.05 -17.90
C SER A 166 -9.37 3.56 -18.77
N GLN A 167 -8.32 2.73 -18.91
CA GLN A 167 -7.05 3.11 -19.52
C GLN A 167 -6.55 1.99 -20.47
N SER A 168 -5.67 2.33 -21.41
CA SER A 168 -5.00 1.31 -22.22
C SER A 168 -4.03 0.49 -21.34
N LEU A 169 -3.63 -0.70 -21.79
CA LEU A 169 -2.68 -1.53 -21.03
C LEU A 169 -1.33 -0.83 -20.80
N THR A 170 -0.89 -0.01 -21.76
CA THR A 170 0.35 0.78 -21.64
C THR A 170 0.22 1.90 -20.62
N ASP A 171 -0.91 2.60 -20.62
CA ASP A 171 -1.19 3.65 -19.64
C ASP A 171 -1.34 3.05 -18.23
N TRP A 172 -2.00 1.89 -18.12
CA TRP A 172 -2.08 1.12 -16.88
C TRP A 172 -0.71 0.74 -16.34
N ALA A 173 0.18 0.19 -17.17
CA ALA A 173 1.53 -0.16 -16.75
C ALA A 173 2.30 1.07 -16.25
N THR A 174 2.18 2.20 -16.96
CA THR A 174 2.81 3.47 -16.58
C THR A 174 2.27 3.98 -15.24
N PHE A 175 0.95 3.98 -15.07
CA PHE A 175 0.29 4.39 -13.83
C PHE A 175 0.72 3.51 -12.65
N LEU A 176 0.66 2.19 -12.80
CA LEU A 176 1.01 1.24 -11.74
C LEU A 176 2.50 1.26 -11.38
N MET A 177 3.38 1.53 -12.35
CA MET A 177 4.79 1.77 -12.08
C MET A 177 4.97 3.07 -11.29
N GLY A 178 4.23 4.12 -11.63
CA GLY A 178 4.18 5.36 -10.85
C GLY A 178 3.64 5.17 -9.43
N VAL A 179 2.68 4.27 -9.22
CA VAL A 179 2.22 3.89 -7.87
C VAL A 179 3.34 3.18 -7.11
N LEU A 180 3.99 2.18 -7.72
CA LEU A 180 5.10 1.47 -7.08
C LEU A 180 6.22 2.44 -6.66
N GLU A 181 6.67 3.29 -7.59
CA GLU A 181 7.72 4.26 -7.32
C GLU A 181 7.26 5.37 -6.39
N GLY A 182 5.98 5.76 -6.43
CA GLY A 182 5.41 6.85 -5.64
C GLY A 182 5.24 6.51 -4.17
N PHE A 183 4.90 5.25 -3.86
CA PHE A 183 4.58 4.80 -2.50
C PHE A 183 5.67 3.97 -1.84
N PHE A 184 6.55 3.31 -2.59
CA PHE A 184 7.51 2.38 -2.01
C PHE A 184 8.94 2.86 -2.22
N SER A 185 9.74 2.71 -1.17
CA SER A 185 11.19 2.81 -1.21
C SER A 185 11.77 1.51 -0.67
N PRO A 186 11.77 0.42 -1.44
CA PRO A 186 12.24 -0.91 -1.00
C PRO A 186 13.71 -0.92 -0.55
N ASP A 187 14.03 -1.89 0.31
CA ASP A 187 15.38 -2.18 0.80
C ASP A 187 15.89 -3.46 0.14
N GLU A 188 17.08 -3.93 0.54
CA GLU A 188 17.67 -5.15 -0.01
C GLU A 188 16.75 -6.38 0.12
N ASN A 189 15.90 -6.43 1.17
CA ASN A 189 15.00 -7.55 1.41
C ASN A 189 13.70 -7.48 0.59
N SER A 190 13.23 -6.28 0.22
CA SER A 190 11.97 -6.06 -0.50
C SER A 190 12.13 -5.65 -1.97
N GLU A 191 13.37 -5.41 -2.42
CA GLU A 191 13.66 -5.00 -3.81
C GLU A 191 13.33 -6.12 -4.80
N ALA A 192 13.51 -7.39 -4.42
CA ALA A 192 13.16 -8.51 -5.28
C ALA A 192 11.66 -8.51 -5.63
N GLU A 193 10.80 -8.21 -4.66
CA GLU A 193 9.36 -8.15 -4.86
C GLU A 193 8.93 -6.90 -5.64
N ALA A 194 9.59 -5.76 -5.43
CA ALA A 194 9.39 -4.58 -6.26
C ALA A 194 9.79 -4.86 -7.73
N GLN A 195 10.90 -5.55 -7.97
CA GLN A 195 11.32 -5.96 -9.32
C GLN A 195 10.32 -6.90 -9.97
N GLU A 196 9.70 -7.77 -9.20
CA GLU A 196 8.69 -8.69 -9.71
C GLU A 196 7.44 -7.96 -10.20
N ILE A 197 6.96 -6.96 -9.45
CA ILE A 197 5.89 -6.06 -9.93
C ILE A 197 6.32 -5.38 -11.23
N ARG A 198 7.53 -4.79 -11.29
CA ARG A 198 8.05 -4.13 -12.50
C ARG A 198 8.09 -5.09 -13.69
N ARG A 199 8.51 -6.33 -13.48
CA ARG A 199 8.56 -7.37 -14.52
C ARG A 199 7.16 -7.68 -15.08
N VAL A 200 6.18 -7.92 -14.21
CA VAL A 200 4.79 -8.21 -14.62
C VAL A 200 4.21 -7.04 -15.43
N LEU A 201 4.46 -5.80 -15.00
CA LEU A 201 4.00 -4.60 -15.72
C LEU A 201 4.68 -4.44 -17.08
N ASN A 202 5.99 -4.71 -17.19
CA ASN A 202 6.69 -4.67 -18.46
C ASN A 202 6.19 -5.75 -19.42
N SER A 203 6.00 -6.98 -18.93
CA SER A 203 5.43 -8.07 -19.73
C SER A 203 4.01 -7.78 -20.21
N LEU A 204 3.20 -7.07 -19.41
CA LEU A 204 1.88 -6.60 -19.85
C LEU A 204 1.98 -5.72 -21.10
N VAL A 205 2.90 -4.75 -21.10
CA VAL A 205 3.11 -3.83 -22.24
C VAL A 205 3.59 -4.60 -23.48
N GLU A 206 4.58 -5.48 -23.30
CA GLU A 206 5.09 -6.32 -24.40
C GLU A 206 3.99 -7.19 -25.01
N ASN A 207 3.17 -7.83 -24.18
CA ASN A 207 2.07 -8.66 -24.64
C ASN A 207 0.98 -7.85 -25.33
N SER A 208 0.64 -6.66 -24.80
CA SER A 208 -0.30 -5.73 -25.44
C SER A 208 0.15 -5.34 -26.84
N ASN A 209 1.44 -5.01 -27.00
CA ASN A 209 2.02 -4.62 -28.27
C ASN A 209 2.01 -5.78 -29.28
N ARG A 210 2.37 -6.99 -28.84
CA ARG A 210 2.36 -8.19 -29.70
C ARG A 210 0.96 -8.60 -30.16
N ALA A 211 -0.03 -8.39 -29.30
CA ALA A 211 -1.43 -8.67 -29.62
C ALA A 211 -2.11 -7.52 -30.38
N GLU A 212 -1.42 -6.40 -30.59
CA GLU A 212 -1.97 -5.14 -31.13
C GLU A 212 -3.25 -4.68 -30.39
N PHE A 213 -3.33 -4.99 -29.09
CA PHE A 213 -4.48 -4.68 -28.27
C PHE A 213 -4.47 -3.21 -27.89
N LYS A 214 -5.50 -2.46 -28.31
CA LYS A 214 -5.62 -1.00 -28.11
C LYS A 214 -6.88 -0.58 -27.35
N GLU A 215 -7.65 -1.55 -26.86
CA GLU A 215 -8.88 -1.25 -26.14
C GLU A 215 -8.60 -0.75 -24.72
N GLN A 216 -9.59 -0.06 -24.17
CA GLN A 216 -9.55 0.46 -22.81
C GLN A 216 -9.96 -0.65 -21.84
N VAL A 217 -9.21 -0.80 -20.76
CA VAL A 217 -9.42 -1.82 -19.75
C VAL A 217 -9.82 -1.15 -18.44
N SER A 218 -10.89 -1.66 -17.83
CA SER A 218 -11.35 -1.23 -16.50
C SER A 218 -10.39 -1.68 -15.40
N ARG A 219 -10.36 -0.97 -14.27
CA ARG A 219 -9.57 -1.35 -13.10
C ARG A 219 -9.85 -2.77 -12.60
N GLU A 220 -11.10 -3.27 -12.69
CA GLU A 220 -11.47 -4.60 -12.21
C GLU A 220 -10.73 -5.71 -12.96
N VAL A 221 -10.62 -5.56 -14.28
CA VAL A 221 -9.90 -6.49 -15.15
C VAL A 221 -8.39 -6.41 -14.86
N MET A 222 -7.85 -5.21 -14.67
CA MET A 222 -6.44 -5.03 -14.34
C MET A 222 -6.08 -5.64 -12.98
N LEU A 223 -6.89 -5.42 -11.95
CA LEU A 223 -6.69 -6.03 -10.63
C LEU A 223 -6.77 -7.55 -10.69
N ALA A 224 -7.73 -8.09 -11.44
CA ALA A 224 -7.84 -9.53 -11.64
C ALA A 224 -6.61 -10.11 -12.36
N TYR A 225 -6.11 -9.43 -13.39
CA TYR A 225 -4.89 -9.82 -14.09
C TYR A 225 -3.66 -9.83 -13.16
N LEU A 226 -3.42 -8.73 -12.44
CA LEU A 226 -2.29 -8.62 -11.52
C LEU A 226 -2.37 -9.65 -10.40
N GLY A 227 -3.56 -9.80 -9.80
CA GLY A 227 -3.81 -10.78 -8.74
C GLY A 227 -3.50 -12.19 -9.23
N HIS A 228 -3.96 -12.54 -10.43
CA HIS A 228 -3.67 -13.85 -11.01
C HIS A 228 -2.16 -14.07 -11.23
N TYR A 229 -1.43 -13.10 -11.78
CA TYR A 229 0.00 -13.25 -12.04
C TYR A 229 0.84 -13.31 -10.76
N LEU A 230 0.56 -12.44 -9.79
CA LEU A 230 1.33 -12.40 -8.53
C LEU A 230 0.94 -13.51 -7.54
N GLU A 231 -0.24 -14.13 -7.69
CA GLU A 231 -0.61 -15.34 -6.94
C GLU A 231 -0.03 -16.62 -7.55
N ASN A 232 0.03 -16.71 -8.89
CA ASN A 232 0.29 -17.97 -9.60
C ASN A 232 1.67 -18.08 -10.26
N GLU A 233 2.48 -17.01 -10.31
CA GLU A 233 3.90 -17.16 -10.64
C GLU A 233 4.67 -17.65 -9.40
N PRO A 234 5.07 -18.92 -9.33
CA PRO A 234 6.06 -19.31 -8.35
C PRO A 234 7.32 -18.52 -8.68
N LEU A 235 7.86 -17.79 -7.69
CA LEU A 235 9.25 -17.34 -7.76
C LEU A 235 10.11 -18.49 -8.30
N PRO A 236 11.14 -18.23 -9.12
CA PRO A 236 12.19 -19.20 -9.40
C PRO A 236 12.89 -19.48 -8.07
N SER A 237 12.24 -20.34 -7.29
CA SER A 237 12.57 -20.56 -5.91
C SER A 237 13.79 -21.45 -5.86
N ASN A 238 14.49 -21.34 -4.73
CA ASN A 238 15.65 -22.10 -4.27
C ASN A 238 15.40 -23.63 -4.25
N PHE A 239 15.04 -24.17 -5.39
CA PHE A 239 14.85 -25.57 -5.65
C PHE A 239 16.21 -26.12 -6.05
N LEU A 240 16.67 -27.15 -5.33
CA LEU A 240 18.00 -27.76 -5.52
C LEU A 240 19.18 -26.84 -5.17
N THR A 241 19.06 -26.00 -4.14
CA THR A 241 20.19 -25.19 -3.61
C THR A 241 21.19 -25.97 -2.74
N GLY A 242 21.18 -27.30 -2.79
CA GLY A 242 22.05 -28.17 -1.98
C GLY A 242 21.57 -28.42 -0.54
N TYR A 243 20.38 -27.92 -0.19
CA TYR A 243 19.74 -28.04 1.12
C TYR A 243 18.40 -28.77 1.02
N MET A 244 17.79 -29.11 2.16
CA MET A 244 16.48 -29.75 2.17
C MET A 244 15.41 -28.82 1.61
N SER A 245 14.79 -29.19 0.50
CA SER A 245 13.74 -28.38 -0.16
C SER A 245 12.34 -28.83 0.27
N PHE A 246 11.55 -27.91 0.82
CA PHE A 246 10.11 -28.05 1.01
C PHE A 246 9.40 -27.43 -0.20
N CYS A 247 8.53 -28.15 -0.89
CA CYS A 247 7.85 -27.65 -2.09
C CYS A 247 6.43 -28.23 -2.21
N ALA A 248 5.60 -27.61 -3.05
CA ALA A 248 4.31 -28.20 -3.40
C ALA A 248 4.52 -29.35 -4.40
N MET A 249 3.56 -30.28 -4.48
CA MET A 249 3.54 -31.25 -5.57
C MET A 249 3.02 -30.58 -6.84
N LEU A 250 3.93 -30.14 -7.71
CA LEU A 250 3.58 -29.59 -9.01
C LEU A 250 3.54 -30.71 -10.08
N PRO A 251 2.52 -30.73 -10.95
CA PRO A 251 2.46 -31.70 -12.05
C PRO A 251 3.67 -31.54 -12.98
N MET A 252 4.20 -32.66 -13.46
CA MET A 252 5.41 -32.76 -14.29
C MET A 252 6.73 -32.34 -13.60
N ARG A 253 6.74 -32.20 -12.27
CA ARG A 253 7.97 -32.07 -11.46
C ARG A 253 8.27 -33.38 -10.73
N SER A 254 8.72 -34.40 -11.47
CA SER A 254 9.24 -35.64 -10.90
C SER A 254 10.77 -35.58 -10.88
N ILE A 255 11.36 -35.64 -9.69
CA ILE A 255 12.82 -35.84 -9.50
C ILE A 255 13.07 -37.31 -9.26
#